data_AF-A0A7S1E5E3-F1
#
_entry.id   AF-A0A7S1E5E3-F1
#
_cell.length_a   1.000
_cell.length_b   1.000
_cell.length_c   1.000
_cell.angle_alpha   90.00
_cell.angle_beta   90.00
_cell.angle_gamma   90.00
#
_symmetry.space_group_name_H-M   'P 1'
#
loop_
_entity.id
_entity.type
_entity.pdbx_description
1 polymer ?
#
loop_
_entity_poly.entity_id
_entity_poly.type
_entity_poly.pdbx_seq_one_letter_code
_entity_poly.pdbx_strand_id
1 'polypeptide(L)'
;CIATFSCNELCSYTDFLVYTVISNILHLPRPELKKKAIDGPEILSGSKDIPEVIKLVNALYDCDYNLYLHAMVEVHAVLVADRFLEPHAGFFMRELHVLGYKQFLDSYKSVRLDSMASSFGVSTSFLDLQLSRFISAGRLTAKIDKFGGVVETNRPDLKNAQYRDMIQEGDLLLNRIQKLARVVDL
;
A
#
# COMPACT_ATOMS: atom_id res chain seq x y z
N CYS A 1 -13.82 13.49 -8.62
CA CYS A 1 -13.79 14.90 -8.18
C CYS A 1 -12.71 15.74 -8.87
N ILE A 2 -11.76 15.13 -9.58
CA ILE A 2 -10.68 15.88 -10.25
C ILE A 2 -11.23 16.73 -11.43
N ALA A 3 -12.20 16.20 -12.20
CA ALA A 3 -12.85 16.88 -13.34
C ALA A 3 -13.53 18.23 -13.06
N THR A 4 -13.95 18.47 -11.82
CA THR A 4 -14.80 19.62 -11.45
C THR A 4 -14.21 20.39 -10.26
N PHE A 5 -12.89 20.42 -10.15
CA PHE A 5 -12.23 21.13 -9.06
C PHE A 5 -12.42 22.65 -9.20
N SER A 6 -13.03 23.27 -8.19
CA SER A 6 -13.25 24.73 -8.12
C SER A 6 -12.94 25.31 -6.74
N CYS A 7 -12.36 24.51 -5.83
CA CYS A 7 -12.17 24.86 -4.43
C CYS A 7 -10.79 25.49 -4.17
N ASN A 8 -10.56 26.70 -4.71
CA ASN A 8 -9.29 27.42 -4.54
C ASN A 8 -9.04 27.93 -3.10
N GLU A 9 -10.05 27.94 -2.24
CA GLU A 9 -9.93 28.37 -0.84
C GLU A 9 -9.27 27.32 0.07
N LEU A 10 -9.25 26.05 -0.37
CA LEU A 10 -8.90 24.92 0.49
C LEU A 10 -7.50 24.38 0.18
N CYS A 11 -7.18 24.21 -1.10
CA CYS A 11 -5.87 23.76 -1.57
C CYS A 11 -5.63 24.18 -3.02
N SER A 12 -4.37 24.18 -3.43
CA SER A 12 -4.04 24.34 -4.84
C SER A 12 -4.46 23.09 -5.64
N TYR A 13 -4.67 23.24 -6.94
CA TYR A 13 -4.99 22.09 -7.80
C TYR A 13 -3.88 21.03 -7.79
N THR A 14 -2.62 21.45 -7.65
CA THR A 14 -1.46 20.54 -7.54
C THR A 14 -1.51 19.73 -6.26
N ASP A 15 -1.79 20.34 -5.11
CA ASP A 15 -1.88 19.60 -3.83
C ASP A 15 -3.06 18.61 -3.86
N PHE A 16 -4.19 19.02 -4.46
CA PHE A 16 -5.34 18.14 -4.64
C PHE A 16 -5.02 16.90 -5.49
N LEU A 17 -4.22 17.06 -6.55
CA LEU A 17 -3.74 15.95 -7.36
C LEU A 17 -2.83 15.02 -6.55
N VAL A 18 -1.91 15.56 -5.75
CA VAL A 18 -1.04 14.75 -4.86
C VAL A 18 -1.90 13.87 -3.95
N TYR A 19 -2.88 14.45 -3.25
CA TYR A 19 -3.77 13.70 -2.35
C TYR A 19 -4.56 12.62 -3.07
N THR A 20 -5.06 12.95 -4.25
CA THR A 20 -5.87 12.02 -5.03
C THR A 20 -5.03 10.84 -5.52
N VAL A 21 -3.81 11.09 -6.01
CA VAL A 21 -2.95 10.01 -6.51
C VAL A 21 -2.45 9.12 -5.36
N ILE A 22 -1.99 9.70 -4.25
CA ILE A 22 -1.47 8.95 -3.09
C ILE A 22 -2.56 8.06 -2.47
N SER A 23 -3.79 8.60 -2.31
CA SER A 23 -4.91 7.81 -1.81
C SER A 23 -5.32 6.69 -2.77
N ASN A 24 -5.30 6.96 -4.07
CA ASN A 24 -5.63 5.99 -5.12
C ASN A 24 -4.62 4.84 -5.23
N ILE A 25 -3.31 5.10 -5.05
CA ILE A 25 -2.27 4.06 -5.08
C ILE A 25 -2.56 2.96 -4.05
N LEU A 26 -3.01 3.33 -2.85
CA LEU A 26 -3.25 2.37 -1.77
C LEU A 26 -4.55 1.58 -1.93
N HIS A 27 -5.58 2.16 -2.54
CA HIS A 27 -6.94 1.58 -2.55
C HIS A 27 -7.33 0.94 -3.88
N LEU A 28 -6.83 1.45 -5.01
CA LEU A 28 -7.26 0.95 -6.31
C LEU A 28 -6.48 -0.31 -6.72
N PRO A 29 -7.18 -1.33 -7.25
CA PRO A 29 -6.50 -2.46 -7.86
C PRO A 29 -5.77 -2.02 -9.14
N ARG A 30 -4.68 -2.73 -9.49
CA ARG A 30 -3.79 -2.44 -10.63
C ARG A 30 -4.49 -2.03 -11.95
N PRO A 31 -5.55 -2.71 -12.44
CA PRO A 31 -6.21 -2.30 -13.68
C PRO A 31 -6.93 -0.95 -13.57
N GLU A 32 -7.52 -0.65 -12.42
CA GLU A 32 -8.17 0.63 -12.18
C GLU A 32 -7.17 1.75 -11.96
N LEU A 33 -6.04 1.44 -11.31
CA LEU A 33 -4.95 2.37 -11.11
C LEU A 33 -4.42 2.88 -12.46
N LYS A 34 -4.22 1.99 -13.44
CA LYS A 34 -3.81 2.42 -14.78
C LYS A 34 -4.82 3.37 -15.41
N LYS A 35 -6.10 2.97 -15.45
CA LYS A 35 -7.15 3.73 -16.10
C LYS A 35 -7.36 5.11 -15.47
N LYS A 36 -7.29 5.21 -14.15
CA LYS A 36 -7.62 6.43 -13.40
C LYS A 36 -6.40 7.31 -13.12
N ALA A 37 -5.23 6.73 -12.80
CA ALA A 37 -4.05 7.47 -12.36
C ALA A 37 -2.99 7.68 -13.46
N ILE A 38 -2.87 6.75 -14.43
CA ILE A 38 -1.87 6.85 -15.50
C ILE A 38 -2.50 7.43 -16.77
N ASP A 39 -3.61 6.83 -17.22
CA ASP A 39 -4.28 7.21 -18.47
C ASP A 39 -5.30 8.35 -18.26
N GLY A 40 -5.45 8.85 -17.04
CA GLY A 40 -6.39 9.91 -16.68
C GLY A 40 -5.96 11.26 -17.26
N PRO A 41 -6.77 11.92 -18.11
CA PRO A 41 -6.35 13.15 -18.81
C PRO A 41 -6.02 14.29 -17.85
N GLU A 42 -6.72 14.37 -16.72
CA GLU A 42 -6.54 15.41 -15.70
C GLU A 42 -5.20 15.25 -14.93
N ILE A 43 -4.79 14.00 -14.71
CA ILE A 43 -3.51 13.71 -14.06
C ILE A 43 -2.36 13.88 -15.05
N LEU A 44 -2.57 13.50 -16.32
CA LEU A 44 -1.59 13.74 -17.38
C LEU A 44 -1.34 15.24 -17.60
N SER A 45 -2.38 16.09 -17.51
CA SER A 45 -2.20 17.54 -17.59
C SER A 45 -1.39 18.11 -16.43
N GLY A 46 -1.56 17.58 -15.22
CA GLY A 46 -0.81 17.99 -14.02
C GLY A 46 0.50 17.23 -13.79
N SER A 47 0.86 16.29 -14.69
CA SER A 47 2.00 15.39 -14.50
C SER A 47 3.34 16.10 -14.47
N LYS A 48 3.44 17.31 -15.04
CA LYS A 48 4.67 18.11 -15.01
C LYS A 48 4.92 18.77 -13.66
N ASP A 49 3.85 19.07 -12.94
CA ASP A 49 3.92 19.80 -11.67
C ASP A 49 4.25 18.87 -10.51
N ILE A 50 3.95 17.57 -10.65
CA ILE A 50 4.14 16.55 -9.60
C ILE A 50 4.89 15.34 -10.18
N PRO A 51 6.16 15.48 -10.56
CA PRO A 51 6.91 14.39 -11.19
C PRO A 51 7.15 13.21 -10.23
N GLU A 52 7.30 13.46 -8.93
CA GLU A 52 7.69 12.46 -7.94
C GLU A 52 6.62 11.39 -7.73
N VAL A 53 5.35 11.81 -7.57
CA VAL A 53 4.23 10.90 -7.36
C VAL A 53 3.93 10.10 -8.63
N ILE A 54 4.05 10.71 -9.81
CA ILE A 54 3.83 10.03 -11.10
C ILE A 54 4.90 8.97 -11.36
N LYS A 55 6.17 9.28 -11.07
CA LYS A 55 7.26 8.29 -11.12
C LYS A 55 6.94 7.07 -10.26
N LEU A 56 6.45 7.28 -9.04
CA LEU A 56 6.09 6.19 -8.13
C LEU A 56 5.00 5.28 -8.72
N VAL A 57 3.92 5.88 -9.27
CA VAL A 57 2.82 5.13 -9.89
C VAL A 57 3.30 4.32 -11.09
N ASN A 58 4.09 4.94 -11.97
CA ASN A 58 4.60 4.29 -13.17
C ASN A 58 5.58 3.16 -12.81
N ALA A 59 6.51 3.38 -11.89
CA ALA A 59 7.44 2.35 -11.42
C ALA A 59 6.70 1.14 -10.82
N LEU A 60 5.63 1.38 -10.05
CA LEU A 60 4.79 0.31 -9.51
C LEU A 60 4.03 -0.44 -10.62
N TYR A 61 3.55 0.27 -11.63
CA TYR A 61 2.82 -0.33 -12.75
C TYR A 61 3.72 -1.17 -13.66
N ASP A 62 4.92 -0.67 -13.97
CA ASP A 62 5.92 -1.33 -14.82
C ASP A 62 6.68 -2.46 -14.10
N CYS A 63 6.43 -2.62 -12.79
CA CYS A 63 7.12 -3.57 -11.92
C CYS A 63 8.63 -3.33 -11.81
N ASP A 64 9.09 -2.08 -11.94
CA ASP A 64 10.48 -1.70 -11.65
C ASP A 64 10.61 -1.33 -10.17
N TYR A 65 10.97 -2.32 -9.37
CA TYR A 65 11.02 -2.20 -7.91
C TYR A 65 12.20 -1.38 -7.39
N ASN A 66 13.28 -1.28 -8.17
CA ASN A 66 14.44 -0.47 -7.78
C ASN A 66 14.09 1.02 -7.90
N LEU A 67 13.55 1.42 -9.06
CA LEU A 67 13.05 2.78 -9.24
C LEU A 67 11.90 3.11 -8.27
N TYR A 68 11.05 2.13 -7.95
CA TYR A 68 9.96 2.31 -7.00
C TYR A 68 10.46 2.70 -5.60
N LEU A 69 11.49 2.01 -5.06
CA LEU A 69 12.02 2.35 -3.74
C LEU A 69 12.69 3.73 -3.73
N HIS A 70 13.38 4.10 -4.81
CA HIS A 70 13.93 5.45 -4.95
C HIS A 70 12.84 6.53 -5.02
N ALA A 71 11.81 6.32 -5.85
CA ALA A 71 10.67 7.23 -5.96
C ALA A 71 9.90 7.37 -4.64
N MET A 72 9.82 6.30 -3.83
CA MET A 72 9.17 6.34 -2.53
C MET A 72 9.91 7.24 -1.52
N VAL A 73 11.25 7.36 -1.63
CA VAL A 73 12.03 8.31 -0.82
C VAL A 73 11.77 9.75 -1.26
N GLU A 74 11.65 10.02 -2.56
CA GLU A 74 11.24 11.34 -3.08
C GLU A 74 9.86 11.73 -2.51
N VAL A 75 8.87 10.84 -2.66
CA VAL A 75 7.50 11.06 -2.17
C VAL A 75 7.45 11.25 -0.66
N HIS A 76 8.34 10.60 0.11
CA HIS A 76 8.40 10.82 1.55
C HIS A 76 8.68 12.28 1.93
N ALA A 77 9.56 12.97 1.18
CA ALA A 77 9.85 14.37 1.42
C ALA A 77 8.61 15.25 1.22
N VAL A 78 7.81 14.96 0.18
CA VAL A 78 6.53 15.65 -0.08
C VAL A 78 5.53 15.39 1.04
N LEU A 79 5.42 14.15 1.52
CA LEU A 79 4.52 13.78 2.61
C LEU A 79 4.83 14.53 3.91
N VAL A 80 6.12 14.72 4.23
CA VAL A 80 6.56 15.41 5.46
C VAL A 80 6.47 16.93 5.33
N ALA A 81 6.64 17.47 4.12
CA ALA A 81 6.47 18.89 3.86
C ALA A 81 5.02 19.36 4.02
N ASP A 82 4.06 18.45 3.83
CA ASP A 82 2.64 18.76 3.92
C ASP A 82 2.10 18.64 5.36
N ARG A 83 1.46 19.72 5.83
CA ARG A 83 0.85 19.80 7.16
C ARG A 83 -0.18 18.71 7.45
N PHE A 84 -0.96 18.27 6.46
CA PHE A 84 -2.03 17.29 6.68
C PHE A 84 -1.54 15.85 6.61
N LEU A 85 -0.49 15.60 5.83
CA LEU A 85 0.04 14.25 5.62
C LEU A 85 1.19 13.91 6.57
N GLU A 86 1.89 14.89 7.13
CA GLU A 86 3.05 14.68 8.01
C GLU A 86 2.76 13.72 9.19
N PRO A 87 1.64 13.85 9.94
CA PRO A 87 1.32 12.91 11.02
C PRO A 87 1.08 11.47 10.55
N HIS A 88 0.69 11.30 9.28
CA HIS A 88 0.36 10.02 8.67
C HIS A 88 1.46 9.50 7.73
N ALA A 89 2.56 10.23 7.55
CA ALA A 89 3.62 9.86 6.62
C ALA A 89 4.19 8.46 6.92
N GLY A 90 4.36 8.13 8.20
CA GLY A 90 4.81 6.79 8.62
C GLY A 90 3.83 5.66 8.26
N PHE A 91 2.53 5.96 8.23
CA PHE A 91 1.52 5.01 7.77
C PHE A 91 1.63 4.79 6.27
N PHE A 92 1.66 5.87 5.47
CA PHE A 92 1.79 5.78 4.01
C PHE A 92 3.04 5.01 3.59
N MET A 93 4.20 5.34 4.16
CA MET A 93 5.44 4.64 3.84
C MET A 93 5.34 3.15 4.14
N ARG A 94 4.77 2.77 5.28
CA ARG A 94 4.61 1.35 5.64
C ARG A 94 3.68 0.62 4.68
N GLU A 95 2.57 1.23 4.31
CA GLU A 95 1.60 0.64 3.37
C GLU A 95 2.17 0.52 1.95
N LEU A 96 2.94 1.50 1.49
CA LEU A 96 3.64 1.44 0.19
C LEU A 96 4.66 0.30 0.13
N HIS A 97 5.39 0.04 1.21
CA HIS A 97 6.29 -1.13 1.26
C HIS A 97 5.51 -2.44 1.16
N VAL A 98 4.41 -2.58 1.94
CA VAL A 98 3.58 -3.78 1.91
C VAL A 98 3.00 -4.00 0.51
N LEU A 99 2.53 -2.94 -0.15
CA LEU A 99 1.98 -3.01 -1.51
C LEU A 99 3.01 -3.53 -2.52
N GLY A 100 4.22 -2.95 -2.53
CA GLY A 100 5.29 -3.36 -3.44
C GLY A 100 5.72 -4.81 -3.22
N TYR A 101 5.93 -5.22 -1.96
CA TYR A 101 6.29 -6.60 -1.64
C TYR A 101 5.19 -7.59 -1.95
N LYS A 102 3.92 -7.24 -1.67
CA LYS A 102 2.77 -8.07 -1.99
C LYS A 102 2.65 -8.29 -3.50
N GLN A 103 2.76 -7.24 -4.30
CA GLN A 103 2.70 -7.34 -5.77
C GLN A 103 3.80 -8.24 -6.32
N PHE A 104 5.03 -8.12 -5.80
CA PHE A 104 6.14 -8.99 -6.20
C PHE A 104 5.84 -10.45 -5.84
N LEU A 105 5.47 -10.71 -4.59
CA LEU A 105 5.22 -12.05 -4.07
C LEU A 105 3.99 -12.71 -4.72
N ASP A 106 2.94 -11.97 -5.06
CA ASP A 106 1.73 -12.52 -5.70
C ASP A 106 2.04 -13.21 -7.04
N SER A 107 3.10 -12.76 -7.73
CA SER A 107 3.54 -13.30 -9.03
C SER A 107 4.27 -14.64 -8.91
N TYR A 108 4.75 -15.02 -7.72
CA TYR A 108 5.59 -16.19 -7.52
C TYR A 108 5.09 -17.08 -6.39
N LYS A 109 5.16 -18.40 -6.57
CA LYS A 109 4.89 -19.36 -5.48
C LYS A 109 6.04 -19.43 -4.47
N SER A 110 7.26 -19.28 -4.96
CA SER A 110 8.49 -19.42 -4.19
C SER A 110 9.58 -18.58 -4.87
N VAL A 111 10.35 -17.81 -4.08
CA VAL A 111 11.43 -16.93 -4.58
C VAL A 111 12.62 -16.97 -3.65
N ARG A 112 13.84 -16.93 -4.19
CA ARG A 112 15.06 -16.78 -3.40
C ARG A 112 15.19 -15.35 -2.86
N LEU A 113 15.58 -15.21 -1.60
CA LEU A 113 15.78 -13.90 -0.96
C LEU A 113 16.81 -13.05 -1.71
N ASP A 114 17.89 -13.65 -2.22
CA ASP A 114 18.94 -12.93 -2.96
C ASP A 114 18.43 -12.32 -4.26
N SER A 115 17.59 -13.06 -4.99
CA SER A 115 16.99 -12.59 -6.25
C SER A 115 16.00 -11.46 -5.99
N MET A 116 15.16 -11.59 -4.95
CA MET A 116 14.25 -10.52 -4.54
C MET A 116 15.03 -9.28 -4.11
N ALA A 117 16.05 -9.43 -3.26
CA ALA A 117 16.90 -8.33 -2.82
C ALA A 117 17.57 -7.60 -3.99
N SER A 118 18.05 -8.34 -4.99
CA SER A 118 18.64 -7.78 -6.21
C SER A 118 17.63 -6.98 -7.05
N SER A 119 16.40 -7.47 -7.20
CA SER A 119 15.34 -6.76 -7.93
C SER A 119 14.91 -5.46 -7.26
N PHE A 120 14.89 -5.43 -5.93
CA PHE A 120 14.59 -4.22 -5.15
C PHE A 120 15.81 -3.32 -4.96
N GLY A 121 17.03 -3.76 -5.28
CA GLY A 121 18.26 -2.99 -5.06
C GLY A 121 18.64 -2.83 -3.58
N VAL A 122 18.22 -3.75 -2.71
CA VAL A 122 18.47 -3.70 -1.25
C VAL A 122 19.30 -4.87 -0.78
N SER A 123 19.86 -4.77 0.43
CA SER A 123 20.58 -5.89 1.04
C SER A 123 19.62 -7.00 1.49
N THR A 124 20.09 -8.25 1.44
CA THR A 124 19.33 -9.43 1.88
C THR A 124 18.96 -9.35 3.35
N SER A 125 19.87 -8.84 4.20
CA SER A 125 19.62 -8.61 5.62
C SER A 125 18.52 -7.59 5.88
N PHE A 126 18.46 -6.53 5.08
CA PHE A 126 17.40 -5.52 5.20
C PHE A 126 16.04 -6.10 4.79
N LEU A 127 16.01 -6.87 3.70
CA LEU A 127 14.79 -7.50 3.22
C LEU A 127 14.25 -8.55 4.21
N ASP A 128 15.13 -9.36 4.81
CA ASP A 128 14.77 -10.35 5.85
C ASP A 128 14.09 -9.67 7.05
N LEU A 129 14.63 -8.55 7.53
CA LEU A 129 14.06 -7.78 8.64
C LEU A 129 12.69 -7.18 8.30
N GLN A 130 12.52 -6.62 7.08
CA GLN A 130 11.26 -6.02 6.67
C GLN A 130 10.17 -7.08 6.46
N LEU A 131 10.49 -8.14 5.73
CA LEU A 131 9.54 -9.22 5.45
C LEU A 131 9.11 -9.94 6.73
N SER A 132 10.05 -10.26 7.64
CA SER A 132 9.72 -10.90 8.92
C SER A 132 8.74 -10.07 9.74
N ARG A 133 8.94 -8.74 9.82
CA ARG A 133 8.01 -7.83 10.49
C ARG A 133 6.63 -7.84 9.85
N PHE A 134 6.53 -7.74 8.52
CA PHE A 134 5.22 -7.71 7.84
C PHE A 134 4.48 -9.05 7.85
N ILE A 135 5.20 -10.16 7.81
CA ILE A 135 4.64 -11.52 7.93
C ILE A 135 4.13 -11.75 9.35
N SER A 136 4.91 -11.37 10.38
CA SER A 136 4.49 -11.47 11.78
C SER A 136 3.24 -10.64 12.09
N ALA A 137 3.10 -9.48 11.44
CA ALA A 137 1.92 -8.63 11.54
C ALA A 137 0.71 -9.13 10.70
N GLY A 138 0.84 -10.25 9.98
CA GLY A 138 -0.22 -10.82 9.14
C GLY A 138 -0.55 -10.00 7.89
N ARG A 139 0.30 -9.02 7.51
CA ARG A 139 0.07 -8.14 6.36
C ARG A 139 0.50 -8.77 5.04
N LEU A 140 1.47 -9.69 5.09
CA LEU A 140 1.93 -10.48 3.95
C LEU A 140 1.67 -11.97 4.21
N THR A 141 1.02 -12.64 3.26
CA THR A 141 0.71 -14.08 3.35
C THR A 141 1.87 -14.90 2.78
N ALA A 142 3.03 -14.79 3.41
CA ALA A 142 4.25 -15.49 3.02
C ALA A 142 4.95 -16.12 4.23
N LYS A 143 5.82 -17.09 3.98
CA LYS A 143 6.68 -17.75 4.97
C LYS A 143 8.12 -17.67 4.50
N ILE A 144 9.04 -17.37 5.42
CA ILE A 144 10.47 -17.30 5.15
C ILE A 144 11.12 -18.59 5.63
N ASP A 145 11.79 -19.31 4.74
CA ASP A 145 12.73 -20.37 5.07
C ASP A 145 14.16 -19.81 5.00
N LYS A 146 14.76 -19.61 6.18
CA LYS A 146 16.11 -19.06 6.31
C LYS A 146 17.22 -20.07 5.99
N PHE A 147 16.97 -21.37 6.14
CA PHE A 147 17.95 -22.39 5.79
C PHE A 147 18.02 -22.57 4.27
N GLY A 148 16.85 -22.62 3.62
CA GLY A 148 16.74 -22.66 2.17
C GLY A 148 17.02 -21.32 1.47
N GLY A 149 16.94 -20.20 2.19
CA GLY A 149 17.08 -18.86 1.62
C GLY A 149 15.91 -18.47 0.71
N VAL A 150 14.72 -19.01 0.97
CA VAL A 150 13.54 -18.94 0.10
C VAL A 150 12.35 -18.34 0.84
N VAL A 151 11.58 -17.52 0.14
CA VAL A 151 10.27 -17.02 0.57
C VAL A 151 9.20 -17.78 -0.19
N GLU A 152 8.34 -18.49 0.54
CA GLU A 152 7.19 -19.20 0.00
C GLU A 152 5.91 -18.42 0.24
N THR A 153 5.09 -18.25 -0.79
CA THR A 153 3.81 -17.58 -0.66
C THR A 153 2.72 -18.60 -0.35
N ASN A 154 1.91 -18.29 0.67
CA ASN A 154 0.73 -19.06 0.99
C ASN A 154 -0.48 -18.27 0.50
N ARG A 155 -1.22 -18.80 -0.48
CA ARG A 155 -2.46 -18.16 -0.94
C ARG A 155 -3.60 -18.68 -0.07
N PRO A 156 -4.13 -17.89 0.88
CA PRO A 156 -5.24 -18.34 1.68
C PRO A 156 -6.48 -18.51 0.79
N ASP A 157 -7.21 -19.61 1.00
CA ASP A 157 -8.49 -19.80 0.32
C ASP A 157 -9.46 -18.68 0.68
N LEU A 158 -10.15 -18.15 -0.34
CA LEU A 158 -11.12 -17.05 -0.18
C LEU A 158 -12.17 -17.35 0.89
N LYS A 159 -12.65 -18.60 0.97
CA LYS A 159 -13.63 -19.04 1.97
C LYS A 159 -13.07 -19.00 3.40
N ASN A 160 -11.81 -19.38 3.59
CA ASN A 160 -11.18 -19.37 4.91
C ASN A 160 -10.87 -17.94 5.37
N ALA A 161 -10.62 -17.01 4.44
CA ALA A 161 -10.54 -15.59 4.76
C ALA A 161 -11.92 -15.05 5.20
N GLN A 162 -12.95 -15.22 4.35
CA GLN A 162 -14.32 -14.76 4.64
C GLN A 162 -14.87 -15.33 5.95
N TYR A 163 -14.60 -16.60 6.24
CA TYR A 163 -15.03 -17.24 7.48
C TYR A 163 -14.40 -16.58 8.73
N ARG A 164 -13.10 -16.27 8.68
CA ARG A 164 -12.42 -15.60 9.79
C ARG A 164 -12.92 -14.18 9.98
N ASP A 165 -13.13 -13.44 8.90
CA ASP A 165 -13.66 -12.07 8.94
C ASP A 165 -15.07 -12.06 9.56
N MET A 166 -15.93 -13.00 9.13
CA MET A 166 -17.29 -13.14 9.67
C MET A 166 -17.30 -13.42 11.18
N ILE A 167 -16.41 -14.28 11.67
CA ILE A 167 -16.28 -14.54 13.12
C ILE A 167 -15.86 -13.28 13.85
N GLN A 168 -14.86 -12.56 13.35
CA GLN A 168 -14.33 -11.37 14.00
C GLN A 168 -15.36 -10.24 14.08
N GLU A 169 -16.09 -9.98 12.98
CA GLU A 169 -17.18 -9.00 12.97
C GLU A 169 -18.36 -9.43 13.85
N GLY A 170 -18.68 -10.74 13.84
CA GLY A 170 -19.71 -11.33 14.69
C GLY A 170 -19.40 -11.15 16.18
N ASP A 171 -18.18 -11.43 16.61
CA ASP A 171 -17.73 -11.24 17.99
C ASP A 171 -17.79 -9.77 18.42
N LEU A 172 -17.39 -8.85 17.52
CA LEU A 172 -17.49 -7.41 17.80
C LEU A 172 -18.94 -6.97 18.02
N LEU A 173 -19.86 -7.45 17.18
CA LEU A 173 -21.28 -7.16 17.28
C LEU A 173 -21.87 -7.73 18.57
N LEU A 174 -21.59 -8.99 18.88
CA LEU A 174 -22.05 -9.64 20.12
C LEU A 174 -21.58 -8.89 21.36
N ASN A 175 -20.30 -8.49 21.39
CA ASN A 175 -19.75 -7.70 22.49
C ASN A 175 -20.45 -6.34 22.65
N ARG A 176 -20.82 -5.68 21.55
CA ARG A 176 -21.57 -4.41 21.59
C ARG A 176 -23.00 -4.62 22.09
N ILE A 177 -23.69 -5.64 21.60
CA ILE A 177 -25.06 -5.98 22.03
C ILE A 177 -25.10 -6.34 23.51
N GLN A 178 -24.16 -7.17 23.98
CA GLN A 178 -24.07 -7.54 25.40
C GLN A 178 -23.83 -6.32 26.30
N LYS A 179 -22.98 -5.37 25.88
CA LYS A 179 -22.77 -4.12 26.62
C LYS A 179 -24.03 -3.27 26.66
N LEU A 180 -24.74 -3.15 25.54
CA LEU A 180 -25.99 -2.38 25.46
C LEU A 180 -27.10 -3.00 26.31
N ALA A 181 -27.29 -4.33 26.26
CA ALA A 181 -28.30 -5.03 27.06
C ALA A 181 -28.12 -4.78 28.56
N ARG A 182 -26.87 -4.86 29.06
CA ARG A 182 -26.55 -4.57 30.47
C ARG A 182 -26.87 -3.14 30.90
N VAL A 183 -26.83 -2.16 29.98
CA VAL A 183 -27.18 -0.76 30.28
C VAL A 183 -28.69 -0.54 30.26
N VAL A 184 -29.43 -1.30 29.44
CA VAL A 184 -30.89 -1.19 29.33
C VAL A 184 -31.62 -1.93 30.47
N ASP A 185 -31.03 -3.00 31.00
CA ASP A 185 -31.58 -3.76 32.13
C ASP A 185 -31.33 -3.09 33.51
N LEU A 186 -30.61 -1.95 33.54
CA LEU A 186 -30.32 -1.10 34.72
C LEU A 186 -31.28 0.09 34.78
#